data_AF-A0A853EIC4-F1
#
_entry.id   AF-A0A853EIC4-F1
#
_cell.length_a   1.000
_cell.length_b   1.000
_cell.length_c   1.000
_cell.angle_alpha   90.00
_cell.angle_beta   90.00
_cell.angle_gamma   90.00
#
_symmetry.space_group_name_H-M   'P 1'
#
loop_
_entity.id
_entity.type
_entity.pdbx_description
1 polymer ?
#
loop_
_entity_poly.entity_id
_entity_poly.type
_entity_poly.pdbx_seq_one_letter_code
_entity_poly.pdbx_strand_id
1 'polypeptide(L)'
;MLQGAAGTGPATGHPAGGPAVPDAGPDPCGAAATARAVVDLEAIAHNARVLAARAATPWMAVVKADAYGHGLGPVATTCLDAGATWLGVAQLAEALHLRSLLDLSLIH
;
A
#
# COMPACT_ATOMS: atom_id res chain seq x y z
N MET A 1 26.99 -26.12 -38.06
CA MET A 1 26.29 -27.32 -37.54
C MET A 1 26.13 -27.12 -36.04
N LEU A 2 24.98 -26.87 -35.40
CA LEU A 2 23.55 -26.82 -35.72
C LEU A 2 22.89 -25.67 -34.93
N GLN A 3 21.67 -25.27 -35.35
CA GLN A 3 20.78 -24.23 -34.80
C GLN A 3 20.10 -24.56 -33.45
N GLY A 4 19.78 -23.50 -32.70
CA GLY A 4 18.48 -23.11 -32.09
C GLY A 4 17.53 -24.10 -31.41
N ALA A 5 16.92 -23.66 -30.30
CA ALA A 5 15.51 -23.87 -29.99
C ALA A 5 15.03 -22.95 -28.84
N ALA A 6 14.03 -22.14 -29.15
CA ALA A 6 13.19 -21.45 -28.17
C ALA A 6 12.29 -22.48 -27.45
N GLY A 7 12.24 -22.42 -26.13
CA GLY A 7 11.33 -23.19 -25.31
C GLY A 7 10.40 -22.25 -24.54
N THR A 8 9.27 -21.89 -25.17
CA THR A 8 8.15 -21.21 -24.52
C THR A 8 7.28 -22.26 -23.84
N GLY A 9 7.35 -22.37 -22.52
CA GLY A 9 6.39 -23.13 -21.71
C GLY A 9 5.16 -22.28 -21.38
N PRO A 10 3.94 -22.86 -21.33
CA PRO A 10 2.72 -22.11 -21.06
C PRO A 10 2.63 -21.73 -19.57
N ALA A 11 2.41 -20.45 -19.30
CA ALA A 11 2.04 -19.95 -17.99
C ALA A 11 0.65 -20.48 -17.62
N THR A 12 0.60 -21.48 -16.75
CA THR A 12 -0.65 -21.97 -16.14
C THR A 12 -1.23 -20.86 -15.27
N GLY A 13 -2.38 -20.34 -15.68
CA GLY A 13 -3.13 -19.31 -14.97
C GLY A 13 -3.63 -19.78 -13.60
N HIS A 14 -3.55 -18.89 -12.63
CA HIS A 14 -4.27 -18.98 -11.37
C HIS A 14 -5.52 -18.10 -11.49
N PRO A 15 -6.74 -18.61 -11.20
CA PRO A 15 -7.92 -17.76 -11.13
C PRO A 15 -7.87 -16.95 -9.83
N ALA A 16 -7.50 -15.66 -9.92
CA ALA A 16 -7.66 -14.72 -8.82
C ALA A 16 -9.15 -14.32 -8.73
N GLY A 17 -9.95 -15.14 -8.07
CA GLY A 17 -11.24 -14.70 -7.54
C GLY A 17 -10.98 -13.77 -6.35
N GLY A 18 -10.90 -12.46 -6.61
CA GLY A 18 -10.83 -11.45 -5.55
C GLY A 18 -12.16 -11.37 -4.78
N PRO A 19 -12.14 -11.07 -3.47
CA PRO A 19 -13.37 -10.95 -2.70
C PRO A 19 -14.20 -9.76 -3.17
N ALA A 20 -15.53 -9.93 -3.20
CA ALA A 20 -16.47 -8.86 -3.45
C ALA A 20 -16.38 -7.82 -2.32
N VAL A 21 -15.99 -6.59 -2.67
CA VAL A 21 -15.82 -5.50 -1.72
C VAL A 21 -17.17 -4.81 -1.49
N PRO A 22 -17.63 -4.63 -0.23
CA PRO A 22 -18.84 -3.87 0.05
C PRO A 22 -18.62 -2.38 -0.21
N ASP A 23 -19.69 -1.72 -0.65
CA ASP A 23 -19.77 -0.36 -1.16
C ASP A 23 -19.13 0.67 -0.20
N ALA A 24 -18.12 1.38 -0.69
CA ALA A 24 -17.45 2.44 0.06
C ALA A 24 -18.38 3.67 0.10
N GLY A 25 -18.65 4.17 1.30
CA GLY A 25 -19.53 5.32 1.52
C GLY A 25 -19.16 6.58 0.73
N PRO A 26 -20.08 7.57 0.67
CA PRO A 26 -20.07 8.61 -0.35
C PRO A 26 -18.84 9.54 -0.26
N ASP A 27 -18.20 9.74 -1.43
CA ASP A 27 -17.04 10.61 -1.60
C ASP A 27 -17.39 12.11 -1.38
N PRO A 28 -16.53 12.89 -0.69
CA PRO A 28 -16.84 14.26 -0.27
C PRO A 28 -16.71 15.34 -1.36
N CYS A 29 -16.39 14.98 -2.61
CA CYS A 29 -16.24 15.95 -3.69
C CYS A 29 -17.39 15.83 -4.69
N GLY A 30 -18.29 16.83 -4.69
CA GLY A 30 -19.53 16.90 -5.46
C GLY A 30 -19.40 17.03 -6.98
N ALA A 31 -18.41 16.38 -7.60
CA ALA A 31 -18.36 16.14 -9.04
C ALA A 31 -17.98 14.68 -9.25
N ALA A 32 -18.84 13.92 -9.94
CA ALA A 32 -18.68 12.49 -10.14
C ALA A 32 -17.29 12.18 -10.73
N ALA A 33 -16.39 11.67 -9.90
CA ALA A 33 -15.11 11.18 -10.34
C ALA A 33 -15.36 10.06 -11.37
N THR A 34 -14.82 10.21 -12.58
CA THR A 34 -15.01 9.23 -13.65
C THR A 34 -14.06 8.02 -13.52
N ALA A 35 -13.13 8.07 -12.56
CA ALA A 35 -12.18 7.01 -12.25
C ALA A 35 -11.84 7.00 -10.75
N ARG A 36 -11.56 5.81 -10.22
CA ARG A 36 -11.15 5.57 -8.84
C ARG A 36 -9.92 4.67 -8.79
N ALA A 37 -9.02 4.94 -7.86
CA ALA A 37 -7.95 4.02 -7.48
C ALA A 37 -8.44 3.12 -6.35
N VAL A 38 -8.30 1.80 -6.52
CA VAL A 38 -8.53 0.82 -5.46
C VAL A 38 -7.19 0.35 -4.95
N VAL A 39 -7.00 0.43 -3.64
CA VAL A 39 -5.74 0.11 -2.97
C VAL A 39 -5.94 -1.15 -2.14
N ASP A 40 -5.13 -2.16 -2.41
CA ASP A 40 -5.07 -3.39 -1.61
C ASP A 40 -4.08 -3.21 -0.46
N LEU A 41 -4.61 -3.07 0.75
CA LEU A 41 -3.79 -2.93 1.96
C LEU A 41 -3.10 -4.23 2.34
N GLU A 42 -3.65 -5.39 1.99
CA GLU A 42 -3.00 -6.67 2.28
C GLU A 42 -1.77 -6.88 1.40
N ALA A 43 -1.81 -6.42 0.15
CA ALA A 43 -0.63 -6.37 -0.71
C ALA A 43 0.48 -5.48 -0.11
N ILE A 44 0.11 -4.33 0.45
CA ILE A 44 1.05 -3.43 1.15
C ILE A 44 1.62 -4.11 2.40
N ALA A 45 0.77 -4.73 3.21
CA ALA A 45 1.17 -5.44 4.42
C ALA A 45 2.14 -6.59 4.10
N HIS A 46 1.85 -7.36 3.04
CA HIS A 46 2.73 -8.42 2.55
C HIS A 46 4.12 -7.87 2.18
N ASN A 47 4.16 -6.80 1.37
CA ASN A 47 5.41 -6.18 0.96
C ASN A 47 6.20 -5.63 2.16
N ALA A 48 5.52 -4.99 3.10
CA ALA A 48 6.13 -4.48 4.32
C ALA A 48 6.71 -5.61 5.18
N ARG A 49 6.01 -6.74 5.33
CA ARG A 49 6.53 -7.93 6.04
C ARG A 49 7.74 -8.54 5.33
N VAL A 50 7.74 -8.59 4.00
CA VAL A 50 8.91 -9.06 3.22
C VAL A 50 10.11 -8.13 3.44
N LEU A 51 9.89 -6.81 3.49
CA LEU A 51 10.94 -5.84 3.78
C LEU A 51 11.44 -5.98 5.22
N ALA A 52 10.54 -6.10 6.20
CA ALA A 52 10.89 -6.29 7.61
C ALA A 52 11.72 -7.57 7.82
N ALA A 53 11.38 -8.67 7.14
CA ALA A 53 12.15 -9.91 7.20
C ALA A 53 13.56 -9.79 6.60
N ARG A 54 13.78 -8.85 5.68
CA ARG A 54 15.08 -8.61 5.03
C ARG A 54 15.90 -7.52 5.72
N ALA A 55 15.23 -6.52 6.27
CA ALA A 55 15.82 -5.45 7.04
C ALA A 55 16.18 -6.03 8.42
N ALA A 56 17.39 -6.56 8.56
CA ALA A 56 17.94 -7.00 9.85
C ALA A 56 18.17 -5.81 10.84
N THR A 57 17.53 -4.67 10.59
CA THR A 57 17.66 -3.39 11.28
C THR A 57 16.31 -2.68 11.28
N PRO A 58 16.07 -1.74 12.19
CA PRO A 58 14.94 -0.82 12.11
C PRO A 58 14.84 -0.18 10.72
N TRP A 59 13.63 -0.10 10.17
CA TRP A 59 13.37 0.44 8.84
C TRP A 59 12.26 1.50 8.87
N MET A 60 12.28 2.35 7.84
CA MET A 60 11.38 3.49 7.67
C MET A 60 10.50 3.28 6.44
N ALA A 61 9.17 3.34 6.61
CA ALA A 61 8.24 3.36 5.50
C ALA A 61 8.08 4.79 4.97
N VAL A 62 8.34 5.00 3.68
CA VAL A 62 8.20 6.32 3.05
C VAL A 62 6.77 6.47 2.52
N VAL A 63 6.01 7.39 3.12
CA VAL A 63 4.58 7.63 2.85
C VAL A 63 4.30 9.06 2.35
N LYS A 64 5.31 9.70 1.72
CA LYS A 64 5.14 11.01 1.07
C LYS A 64 4.06 11.01 -0.02
N ALA A 65 3.57 12.19 -0.37
CA ALA A 65 2.55 12.40 -1.39
C ALA A 65 1.28 11.56 -1.15
N ASP A 66 0.74 11.61 0.06
CA ASP A 66 -0.42 10.81 0.48
C ASP A 66 -0.21 9.30 0.26
N ALA A 67 0.95 8.79 0.70
CA ALA A 67 1.43 7.44 0.41
C ALA A 67 1.43 7.11 -1.10
N TYR A 68 1.98 8.00 -1.93
CA TYR A 68 1.97 7.90 -3.40
C TYR A 68 0.55 7.87 -4.01
N GLY A 69 -0.42 8.51 -3.35
CA GLY A 69 -1.83 8.51 -3.75
C GLY A 69 -2.59 7.24 -3.36
N HIS A 70 -2.01 6.41 -2.47
CA HIS A 70 -2.66 5.22 -1.93
C HIS A 70 -3.47 5.49 -0.65
N GLY A 71 -3.41 6.72 -0.12
CA GLY A 71 -4.10 7.13 1.09
C GLY A 71 -3.20 7.01 2.33
N LEU A 72 -2.87 8.15 2.92
CA LEU A 72 -1.86 8.26 3.97
C LEU A 72 -2.18 7.45 5.22
N GLY A 73 -3.40 7.59 5.75
CA GLY A 73 -3.79 6.97 7.02
C GLY A 73 -3.72 5.43 6.98
N PRO A 74 -4.53 4.76 6.13
CA PRO A 74 -4.54 3.30 6.08
C PRO A 74 -3.18 2.69 5.74
N VAL A 75 -2.41 3.31 4.83
CA VAL A 75 -1.08 2.82 4.46
C VAL A 75 -0.08 2.99 5.61
N ALA A 76 -0.10 4.13 6.31
CA ALA A 76 0.77 4.37 7.46
C ALA A 76 0.54 3.34 8.57
N THR A 77 -0.72 3.13 8.98
CA THR A 77 -1.07 2.13 10.00
C THR A 77 -0.67 0.73 9.55
N THR A 78 -0.97 0.36 8.31
CA THR A 78 -0.58 -0.95 7.74
C THR A 78 0.94 -1.17 7.79
N CYS A 79 1.73 -0.13 7.50
CA CYS A 79 3.19 -0.22 7.57
C CYS A 79 3.69 -0.39 9.00
N LEU A 80 3.12 0.35 9.96
CA LEU A 80 3.46 0.24 11.37
C LEU A 80 3.11 -1.16 11.92
N ASP A 81 1.92 -1.67 11.63
CA ASP A 81 1.46 -3.00 12.03
C ASP A 81 2.32 -4.11 11.43
N ALA A 82 2.84 -3.89 10.22
CA ALA A 82 3.77 -4.81 9.55
C ALA A 82 5.22 -4.72 10.07
N GLY A 83 5.50 -3.85 11.04
CA GLY A 83 6.79 -3.74 11.73
C GLY A 83 7.69 -2.59 11.27
N ALA A 84 7.15 -1.58 10.57
CA ALA A 84 7.89 -0.34 10.33
C ALA A 84 8.15 0.38 11.65
N THR A 85 9.40 0.76 11.88
CA THR A 85 9.80 1.48 13.11
C THR A 85 9.74 2.99 12.97
N TRP A 86 9.69 3.49 11.73
CA TRP A 86 9.63 4.91 11.40
C TRP A 86 8.74 5.15 10.19
N LEU A 87 8.16 6.34 10.10
CA LEU A 87 7.46 6.84 8.91
C LEU A 87 8.19 8.06 8.35
N GLY A 88 8.35 8.13 7.03
CA GLY A 88 9.04 9.22 6.34
C GLY A 88 8.13 9.93 5.34
N VAL A 89 8.09 11.27 5.40
CA VAL A 89 7.36 12.13 4.46
C VAL A 89 8.32 13.17 3.85
N ALA A 90 7.88 13.88 2.81
CA ALA A 90 8.72 14.87 2.13
C ALA A 90 8.59 16.27 2.72
N GLN A 91 7.42 16.61 3.29
CA GLN A 91 7.10 17.94 3.76
C GLN A 91 6.55 17.96 5.20
N LEU A 92 6.77 19.06 5.92
CA LEU A 92 6.28 19.23 7.29
C LEU A 92 4.74 19.17 7.37
N ALA A 93 4.05 19.73 6.39
CA ALA A 93 2.59 19.68 6.34
C ALA A 93 2.06 18.24 6.28
N GLU A 94 2.71 17.37 5.50
CA GLU A 94 2.39 15.94 5.45
C GLU A 94 2.63 15.27 6.81
N ALA A 95 3.71 15.65 7.50
CA ALA A 95 4.04 15.09 8.82
C ALA A 95 2.99 15.45 9.88
N LEU A 96 2.55 16.72 9.90
CA LEU A 96 1.50 17.19 10.81
C LEU A 96 0.16 16.52 10.51
N HIS A 97 -0.18 16.36 9.23
CA HIS A 97 -1.40 15.67 8.83
C HIS A 97 -1.37 14.19 9.21
N LEU A 98 -0.26 13.50 8.92
CA LEU A 98 -0.03 12.11 9.34
C LEU A 98 -0.17 11.95 10.85
N ARG A 99 0.42 12.86 11.63
CA ARG A 99 0.32 12.82 13.10
C ARG A 99 -1.12 12.91 13.58
N SER A 100 -1.89 13.85 13.03
CA SER A 100 -3.32 14.00 13.34
C SER A 100 -4.11 12.71 13.04
N LEU A 101 -3.87 12.08 11.88
CA LEU A 101 -4.52 10.81 11.51
C LEU A 101 -4.19 9.68 12.49
N LEU A 102 -2.92 9.56 12.87
CA LEU A 102 -2.47 8.50 13.78
C LEU A 102 -2.99 8.71 15.21
N ASP A 103 -2.99 9.95 15.71
CA ASP A 103 -3.54 10.26 17.04
C ASP A 103 -5.03 9.90 17.12
N LEU A 104 -5.80 10.07 16.03
CA LEU A 104 -7.19 9.62 15.96
C LEU A 104 -7.34 8.10 15.90
N SER A 105 -6.43 7.41 15.21
CA SER A 105 -6.46 5.94 15.10
C SER A 105 -6.14 5.22 16.42
N LEU A 106 -5.44 5.88 17.34
CA LEU A 106 -5.04 5.33 18.65
C LEU A 106 -6.14 5.46 19.73
N ILE A 107 -7.25 6.13 19.45
CA ILE A 107 -8.35 6.37 20.39
C ILE A 107 -9.42 5.26 20.31
N HIS A 108 -9.27 4.29 19.41
CA HIS A 108 -10.13 3.11 19.24
C HIS A 108 -9.40 1.83 19.65
#